data_AF-A0A8T6HUW7-F1
#
_entry.id   AF-A0A8T6HUW7-F1
#
_cell.length_a   1.000
_cell.length_b   1.000
_cell.length_c   1.000
_cell.angle_alpha   90.00
_cell.angle_beta   90.00
_cell.angle_gamma   90.00
#
_symmetry.space_group_name_H-M   'P 1'
#
loop_
_entity.id
_entity.type
_entity.pdbx_description
1 polymer ?
#
loop_
_entity_poly.entity_id
_entity_poly.type
_entity_poly.pdbx_seq_one_letter_code
_entity_poly.pdbx_strand_id
1 'polypeptide(L)'
;LLAIAISGLMMKYVWHTDIVAVKAFFLGLLRFDLAPLPADPLLLVHLALVVALMAVFPVSKLLHAPGVFFSPTRNQVDNPRERRHAAARPS
;
A
#
# COMPACT_ATOMS: atom_id res chain seq x y z
N LEU A 1 5.33 -8.84 -6.32
CA LEU A 1 5.06 -7.73 -7.25
C LEU A 1 5.22 -8.15 -8.72
N LEU A 2 6.39 -8.63 -9.16
CA LEU A 2 6.59 -9.05 -10.56
C LEU A 2 5.56 -10.10 -11.04
N ALA A 3 5.31 -11.14 -10.25
CA ALA A 3 4.29 -12.16 -10.56
C ALA A 3 2.87 -11.60 -10.68
N ILE A 4 2.53 -10.56 -9.90
CA ILE A 4 1.23 -9.87 -9.97
C ILE A 4 1.15 -9.06 -11.26
N ALA A 5 2.21 -8.33 -11.61
CA ALA A 5 2.27 -7.56 -12.85
C ALA A 5 2.15 -8.46 -14.08
N ILE A 6 2.89 -9.58 -14.11
CA ILE A 6 2.86 -10.54 -15.21
C ILE A 6 1.47 -11.17 -15.33
N SER A 7 0.88 -11.66 -14.24
CA SER A 7 -0.46 -12.25 -14.30
C SER A 7 -1.53 -11.24 -14.74
N GLY A 8 -1.41 -9.97 -14.33
CA GLY A 8 -2.28 -8.89 -14.82
C GLY A 8 -2.12 -8.63 -16.32
N LEU A 9 -0.89 -8.60 -16.84
CA LEU A 9 -0.64 -8.47 -18.28
C LEU A 9 -1.19 -9.67 -19.06
N MET A 10 -1.03 -10.89 -18.54
CA MET A 10 -1.56 -12.09 -19.17
C MET A 10 -3.09 -12.05 -19.28
N MET A 11 -3.82 -11.55 -18.28
CA MET A 11 -5.28 -11.33 -18.37
C MET A 11 -5.67 -10.26 -19.39
N LYS A 12 -4.77 -9.32 -19.70
CA LYS A 12 -5.04 -8.28 -20.70
C LYS A 12 -4.79 -8.75 -22.12
N TYR A 13 -3.74 -9.54 -22.34
CA TYR A 13 -3.22 -9.82 -23.68
C TYR A 13 -3.38 -11.27 -24.14
N VAL A 14 -3.54 -12.22 -23.21
CA VAL A 14 -3.59 -13.66 -23.53
C VAL A 14 -4.96 -14.23 -23.22
N TRP A 15 -5.47 -13.98 -22.01
CA TRP A 15 -6.71 -14.56 -21.52
C TRP A 15 -7.74 -13.45 -21.27
N HIS A 16 -8.69 -13.28 -22.18
CA HIS A 16 -9.72 -12.24 -22.08
C HIS A 16 -10.73 -12.58 -20.98
N THR A 17 -10.36 -12.28 -19.73
CA THR A 17 -11.24 -12.37 -18.56
C THR A 17 -12.44 -11.44 -18.73
N ASP A 18 -13.63 -11.89 -18.33
CA ASP A 18 -14.85 -11.07 -18.37
C ASP A 18 -14.77 -9.94 -17.33
N ILE A 19 -14.32 -8.77 -17.80
CA ILE A 19 -14.15 -7.59 -16.97
C ILE A 19 -15.48 -7.03 -16.42
N VAL A 20 -16.60 -7.29 -17.10
CA VAL A 20 -17.92 -6.85 -16.65
C VAL A 20 -18.33 -7.65 -15.43
N ALA A 21 -18.14 -8.97 -15.47
CA ALA A 21 -18.42 -9.86 -14.35
C ALA A 21 -17.47 -9.59 -13.16
N VAL A 22 -16.17 -9.36 -13.42
CA VAL A 22 -15.21 -8.93 -12.37
C VAL A 22 -15.66 -7.62 -11.71
N LYS A 23 -16.08 -6.63 -12.51
CA LYS A 23 -16.58 -5.35 -11.99
C LYS A 23 -17.82 -5.56 -11.12
N ALA A 24 -18.77 -6.39 -11.57
CA ALA A 24 -19.98 -6.69 -10.81
C ALA A 24 -19.65 -7.32 -9.46
N PHE A 25 -18.72 -8.28 -9.42
CA PHE A 25 -18.23 -8.89 -8.19
C PHE A 25 -17.71 -7.85 -7.17
N PHE A 26 -16.80 -6.96 -7.58
CA PHE A 26 -16.24 -5.97 -6.67
C PHE A 26 -17.26 -4.90 -6.24
N LEU A 27 -18.18 -4.51 -7.13
CA LEU A 27 -19.30 -3.62 -6.78
C LEU A 27 -20.27 -4.26 -5.79
N GLY A 28 -20.50 -5.56 -5.92
CA GLY A 28 -21.29 -6.36 -4.98
C GLY A 28 -20.60 -6.50 -3.63
N LEU A 29 -19.30 -6.79 -3.62
CA LEU A 29 -18.48 -6.84 -2.41
C LEU A 29 -18.53 -5.54 -1.61
N LEU A 30 -18.47 -4.38 -2.29
CA LEU A 30 -18.58 -3.07 -1.63
C LEU A 30 -19.98 -2.79 -1.06
N ARG A 31 -21.02 -3.33 -1.70
CA ARG A 31 -22.42 -3.16 -1.29
C ARG A 31 -22.92 -4.25 -0.33
N PHE A 32 -22.06 -5.21 0.02
CA PHE A 32 -22.45 -6.42 0.76
C PHE A 32 -23.53 -7.26 0.06
N ASP A 33 -23.58 -7.21 -1.28
CA ASP A 33 -24.46 -8.00 -2.15
C ASP A 33 -23.61 -8.83 -3.12
N LEU A 34 -23.21 -10.03 -2.69
CA LEU A 34 -22.17 -10.81 -3.36
C LEU A 34 -22.64 -11.35 -4.71
N ALA A 35 -22.09 -10.80 -5.79
CA ALA A 35 -22.22 -11.36 -7.14
C ALA A 35 -21.27 -12.56 -7.31
N PRO A 36 -21.52 -13.48 -8.27
CA PRO A 36 -20.61 -14.59 -8.53
C PRO A 36 -19.26 -14.10 -9.06
N LEU A 37 -18.18 -14.65 -8.50
CA LEU A 37 -16.82 -14.41 -9.02
C LEU A 37 -16.62 -15.25 -10.30
N PRO A 38 -16.12 -14.65 -11.40
CA PRO A 38 -15.73 -15.42 -12.59
C PRO A 38 -14.70 -16.48 -12.25
N ALA A 39 -14.94 -17.72 -12.68
CA ALA A 39 -14.08 -18.88 -12.38
C ALA A 39 -12.85 -18.98 -13.31
N ASP A 40 -12.37 -17.86 -13.85
CA ASP A 40 -11.21 -17.83 -14.73
C ASP A 40 -9.93 -18.18 -13.94
N PRO A 41 -9.18 -19.24 -14.30
CA PRO A 41 -8.03 -19.69 -13.52
C PRO A 41 -6.97 -18.60 -13.31
N LEU A 42 -6.72 -17.79 -14.34
CA LEU A 42 -5.73 -16.73 -14.29
C LEU A 42 -6.17 -15.57 -13.39
N LEU A 43 -7.47 -15.25 -13.37
CA LEU A 43 -8.05 -14.25 -12.45
C LEU A 43 -7.92 -14.71 -11.01
N LEU A 44 -8.20 -15.98 -10.72
CA LEU A 44 -8.07 -16.56 -9.38
C LEU A 44 -6.63 -16.51 -8.89
N VAL A 45 -5.67 -16.89 -9.73
CA VAL A 45 -4.24 -16.78 -9.40
C VAL A 45 -3.84 -15.33 -9.15
N HIS A 46 -4.26 -14.39 -10.00
CA HIS A 46 -3.96 -12.97 -9.83
C HIS A 46 -4.51 -12.44 -8.51
N LEU A 47 -5.79 -12.70 -8.22
CA LEU A 47 -6.46 -12.25 -7.01
C LEU A 47 -5.81 -12.85 -5.75
N ALA A 48 -5.45 -14.13 -5.78
CA ALA A 48 -4.75 -14.78 -4.69
C ALA A 48 -3.39 -14.11 -4.39
N LEU A 49 -2.62 -13.75 -5.43
CA LEU A 49 -1.36 -13.04 -5.28
C LEU A 49 -1.55 -11.63 -4.71
N VAL A 50 -2.62 -10.93 -5.12
CA VAL A 50 -2.97 -9.59 -4.60
C VAL A 50 -3.39 -9.68 -3.13
N VAL A 51 -4.23 -10.64 -2.75
CA VAL A 51 -4.64 -10.86 -1.35
C VAL A 51 -3.44 -11.23 -0.48
N ALA A 52 -2.56 -12.12 -0.96
CA ALA A 52 -1.32 -12.45 -0.26
C ALA A 52 -0.43 -11.21 -0.07
N LEU A 53 -0.32 -10.35 -1.10
CA LEU A 53 0.37 -9.08 -0.98
C LEU A 53 -0.28 -8.20 0.10
N MET A 54 -1.60 -8.03 0.09
CA MET A 54 -2.32 -7.23 1.08
C MET A 54 -2.13 -7.76 2.51
N ALA A 55 -2.07 -9.07 2.71
CA ALA A 55 -1.83 -9.69 4.02
C ALA A 55 -0.41 -9.42 4.54
N VAL A 56 0.60 -9.46 3.65
CA VAL A 56 2.01 -9.20 4.01
C VAL A 56 2.33 -7.71 4.04
N PHE A 57 1.55 -6.88 3.34
CA PHE A 57 1.78 -5.44 3.20
C PHE A 57 1.95 -4.70 4.54
N PRO A 58 1.11 -4.91 5.58
CA PRO A 58 1.24 -4.32 6.93
C PRO A 58 2.62 -4.44 7.57
N VAL A 59 3.31 -5.56 7.34
CA VAL A 59 4.60 -5.88 7.95
C VAL A 59 5.78 -5.67 6.99
N SER A 60 5.52 -5.22 5.76
CA SER A 60 6.53 -5.08 4.72
C SER A 60 7.22 -3.72 4.73
N LYS A 61 8.46 -3.66 4.20
CA LYS A 61 9.22 -2.40 4.01
C LYS A 61 8.51 -1.36 3.13
N LEU A 62 7.43 -1.72 2.42
CA LEU A 62 6.62 -0.78 1.63
C LEU A 62 5.87 0.24 2.50
N LEU A 63 5.50 -0.13 3.74
CA LEU A 63 4.89 0.78 4.72
C LEU A 63 5.91 1.54 5.57
N HIS A 64 7.21 1.26 5.41
CA HIS A 64 8.25 1.90 6.23
C HIS A 64 8.62 3.30 5.73
N ALA A 65 8.36 3.62 4.46
CA ALA A 65 8.72 4.92 3.87
C ALA A 65 7.89 6.11 4.39
N PRO A 66 6.56 6.03 4.60
CA PRO A 66 5.78 7.12 5.18
C PRO A 66 6.29 7.58 6.55
N GLY A 67 6.71 6.65 7.42
CA GLY A 67 7.23 6.97 8.76
C GLY A 67 8.53 7.80 8.74
N VAL A 68 9.32 7.69 7.67
CA VAL A 68 10.53 8.53 7.46
C VAL A 68 10.16 9.97 7.08
N PHE A 69 9.02 10.19 6.42
CA PHE A 69 8.52 11.54 6.11
C PHE A 69 7.80 12.20 7.30
N PHE A 70 7.28 11.42 8.25
CA PHE A 70 6.67 11.89 9.50
C PHE A 70 7.62 11.86 10.71
N SER A 71 8.92 11.65 10.52
CA SER A 71 9.88 11.61 11.61
C SER A 71 10.13 13.03 12.17
N PRO A 72 9.80 13.32 13.45
CA PRO A 72 9.93 14.66 14.04
C PRO A 72 11.35 15.24 13.97
N THR A 73 12.38 14.39 13.89
CA THR A 73 13.79 14.78 13.82
C THR A 73 14.20 15.48 12.53
N ARG A 74 13.37 15.49 11.46
CA ARG A 74 13.65 16.26 10.23
C ARG A 74 13.00 17.65 10.17
N ASN A 75 12.05 17.94 11.04
CA ASN A 75 11.44 19.27 11.18
C ASN A 75 11.81 19.96 12.51
N GLN A 76 12.78 19.39 13.25
CA GLN A 76 13.39 20.10 14.36
C GLN A 76 14.25 21.21 13.78
N VAL A 77 13.77 22.45 13.92
CA VAL A 77 14.61 23.64 13.80
C VAL A 77 15.75 23.45 14.80
N ASP A 78 16.95 23.21 14.28
CA ASP A 78 18.17 23.30 15.05
C ASP A 78 18.25 24.76 15.51
N ASN A 79 17.78 25.02 16.73
CA ASN A 79 17.94 26.33 17.35
C ASN A 79 19.26 26.24 18.13
N PRO A 80 20.38 26.74 17.57
CA PRO A 80 21.67 26.60 18.22
C PRO A 80 21.67 27.43 19.49
N ARG A 81 21.52 26.76 20.64
CA ARG A 81 22.03 27.14 21.97
C ARG A 81 22.12 28.66 22.28
N GLU A 82 21.09 29.45 21.98
CA GLU A 82 20.97 30.82 22.48
C GLU A 82 20.60 30.88 23.97
N ARG A 83 20.37 29.72 24.60
CA ARG A 83 20.41 29.54 26.05
C ARG A 83 21.83 29.22 26.53
N ARG A 84 22.86 29.86 25.97
CA ARG A 84 24.15 29.93 26.68
C ARG A 84 23.92 30.88 27.83
N HIS A 85 23.67 30.30 29.00
CA HIS A 85 23.89 30.86 30.32
C HIS A 85 24.52 32.26 30.27
N ALA A 86 23.69 33.32 30.33
CA ALA A 86 24.09 34.56 30.96
C ALA A 86 24.26 34.21 32.45
N ALA A 87 25.38 33.55 32.73
CA ALA A 87 25.85 33.30 34.07
C ALA A 87 25.93 34.67 34.74
N ALA A 88 25.07 34.85 35.72
CA ALA A 88 25.21 35.88 36.73
C ALA A 88 26.68 35.92 37.18
N ARG A 89 27.35 37.03 36.92
CA ARG A 89 28.65 37.32 37.52
C ARG A 89 28.52 38.65 38.26
N PRO A 90 28.51 38.65 39.60
CA PRO A 90 28.56 39.88 40.38
C PRO A 90 30.02 40.37 40.48
N SER A 91 30.21 41.66 40.27
CA SER A 91 31.32 42.45 40.83
C SER A 91 30.87 43.90 40.92
#